data_AF-A0A428GKH8-F1
#
_entry.id   AF-A0A428GKH8-F1
#
_cell.length_a   1.000
_cell.length_b   1.000
_cell.length_c   1.000
_cell.angle_alpha   90.00
_cell.angle_beta   90.00
_cell.angle_gamma   90.00
#
_symmetry.space_group_name_H-M   'P 1'
#
loop_
_entity.id
_entity.type
_entity.pdbx_description
1 polymer ?
#
loop_
_entity_poly.entity_id
_entity_poly.type
_entity_poly.pdbx_seq_one_letter_code
_entity_poly.pdbx_strand_id
1 'polypeptide(L)'
;MSRIIRSNTAYVGEPAWIYYRRAKPRLADDEDLQLYINSDGLLAVLYSKKLSGDTYLNIDYVYENGFVKQNVSIAFSKVSDFTVQAFINQSKKRGYVRTADEIYRSIGGEEPPRKSLVSKEEILDYLKDYDIDHAWLAEKSDQILYTYFLDIWFKEGSQRYSRENMGNLKVKYSETIGKE
;
A
#
# COMPACT_ATOMS: atom_id res chain seq x y z
N MET A 1 9.51 -20.12 -5.68
CA MET A 1 8.76 -18.94 -6.15
C MET A 1 7.28 -19.22 -6.05
N SER A 2 6.51 -18.41 -5.32
CA SER A 2 5.07 -18.58 -5.15
C SER A 2 4.34 -18.40 -6.49
N ARG A 3 3.18 -19.04 -6.63
CA ARG A 3 2.36 -19.03 -7.85
C ARG A 3 1.90 -17.61 -8.24
N ILE A 4 1.78 -16.72 -7.23
CA ILE A 4 1.49 -15.28 -7.34
C ILE A 4 2.44 -14.56 -8.32
N ILE A 5 3.75 -14.84 -8.21
CA ILE A 5 4.79 -14.18 -9.01
C ILE A 5 4.79 -14.67 -10.48
N ARG A 6 4.06 -15.76 -10.79
CA ARG A 6 3.98 -16.31 -12.16
C ARG A 6 2.73 -15.86 -12.93
N SER A 7 1.85 -15.06 -12.35
CA SER A 7 0.62 -14.63 -13.03
C SER A 7 0.83 -13.34 -13.85
N ASN A 8 0.66 -13.45 -15.17
CA ASN A 8 0.83 -12.39 -16.16
C ASN A 8 -0.36 -11.41 -16.20
N THR A 9 -0.56 -10.62 -15.15
CA THR A 9 -1.68 -9.68 -15.13
C THR A 9 -1.29 -8.39 -14.43
N ALA A 10 -0.94 -7.38 -15.23
CA ALA A 10 -0.94 -5.98 -14.79
C ALA A 10 -2.36 -5.45 -15.02
N TYR A 11 -3.10 -5.14 -13.95
CA TYR A 11 -4.44 -4.57 -14.05
C TYR A 11 -4.42 -3.09 -13.69
N VAL A 12 -4.84 -2.25 -14.64
CA VAL A 12 -5.15 -0.83 -14.46
C VAL A 12 -6.63 -0.68 -14.82
N GLY A 13 -7.50 -0.56 -13.82
CA GLY A 13 -8.96 -0.57 -13.92
C GLY A 13 -9.59 -1.09 -12.62
N GLU A 14 -10.89 -0.84 -12.38
CA GLU A 14 -11.61 -1.07 -11.11
C GLU A 14 -11.06 -2.24 -10.27
N PRO A 15 -10.84 -2.00 -8.97
CA PRO A 15 -9.77 -2.66 -8.24
C PRO A 15 -10.01 -4.17 -8.25
N ALA A 16 -8.92 -4.91 -8.41
CA ALA A 16 -8.80 -6.34 -8.71
C ALA A 16 -9.67 -7.32 -7.85
N TRP A 17 -10.50 -6.84 -6.93
CA TRP A 17 -11.51 -7.58 -6.16
C TRP A 17 -12.39 -8.49 -7.03
N ILE A 18 -12.75 -8.05 -8.24
CA ILE A 18 -13.64 -8.77 -9.15
C ILE A 18 -12.97 -10.06 -9.68
N TYR A 19 -11.66 -10.05 -9.93
CA TYR A 19 -10.94 -11.21 -10.44
C TYR A 19 -10.55 -12.23 -9.35
N TYR A 20 -10.44 -11.80 -8.08
CA TYR A 20 -10.12 -12.68 -6.95
C TYR A 20 -11.36 -13.20 -6.18
N ARG A 21 -12.59 -13.01 -6.69
CA ARG A 21 -13.86 -13.33 -5.99
C ARG A 21 -13.87 -12.82 -4.54
N ARG A 22 -13.55 -11.55 -4.33
CA ARG A 22 -13.51 -10.97 -2.97
C ARG A 22 -14.70 -10.06 -2.73
N ALA A 23 -15.20 -10.10 -1.50
CA ALA A 23 -16.12 -9.07 -1.01
C ALA A 23 -15.40 -7.72 -1.11
N LYS A 24 -16.09 -6.69 -1.62
CA LYS A 24 -15.57 -5.31 -1.57
C LYS A 24 -15.20 -5.00 -0.11
N PRO A 25 -14.01 -4.42 0.13
CA PRO A 25 -13.68 -3.85 1.42
C PRO A 25 -14.82 -3.00 1.97
N ARG A 26 -15.16 -3.16 3.25
CA ARG A 26 -16.07 -2.22 3.93
C ARG A 26 -15.27 -0.97 4.26
N LEU A 27 -15.18 -0.07 3.29
CA LEU A 27 -14.53 1.23 3.41
C LEU A 27 -15.61 2.29 3.68
N ALA A 28 -15.24 3.32 4.44
CA ALA A 28 -16.04 4.53 4.50
C ALA A 28 -15.99 5.28 3.15
N ASP A 29 -16.91 6.20 2.92
CA ASP A 29 -17.02 6.93 1.64
C ASP A 29 -15.76 7.74 1.30
N ASP A 30 -14.97 8.11 2.30
CA ASP A 30 -13.71 8.84 2.18
C ASP A 30 -12.48 7.94 2.13
N GLU A 31 -12.66 6.62 2.16
CA GLU A 31 -11.59 5.61 2.15
C GLU A 31 -11.53 4.89 0.80
N ASP A 32 -10.31 4.65 0.31
CA ASP A 32 -10.04 3.85 -0.89
C ASP A 32 -8.94 2.82 -0.60
N LEU A 33 -9.03 1.67 -1.29
CA LEU A 33 -8.02 0.62 -1.21
C LEU A 33 -7.72 0.08 -2.62
N GLN A 34 -6.46 0.21 -3.02
CA GLN A 34 -5.97 -0.25 -4.30
C GLN A 34 -5.00 -1.41 -4.12
N LEU A 35 -5.14 -2.43 -4.96
CA LEU A 35 -4.29 -3.61 -4.96
C LEU A 35 -3.56 -3.69 -6.29
N TYR A 36 -2.24 -3.71 -6.23
CA TYR A 36 -1.36 -3.92 -7.37
C TYR A 36 -0.67 -5.26 -7.24
N ILE A 37 -0.82 -6.10 -8.26
CA ILE A 37 -0.10 -7.36 -8.40
C ILE A 37 0.43 -7.36 -9.82
N ASN A 38 1.75 -7.39 -9.97
CA ASN A 38 2.40 -7.48 -11.27
C ASN A 38 3.24 -8.77 -11.31
N SER A 39 3.33 -9.39 -12.50
CA SER A 39 4.15 -10.59 -12.77
C SER A 39 5.61 -10.43 -12.35
N ASP A 40 6.10 -9.19 -12.34
CA ASP A 40 7.51 -8.88 -12.09
C ASP A 40 7.82 -8.76 -10.59
N GLY A 41 6.88 -9.17 -9.73
CA GLY A 41 7.09 -9.29 -8.29
C GLY A 41 6.72 -8.05 -7.47
N LEU A 42 6.04 -7.06 -8.05
CA LEU A 42 5.40 -6.00 -7.25
C LEU A 42 4.05 -6.53 -6.75
N LEU A 43 3.92 -6.64 -5.44
CA LEU A 43 2.65 -6.79 -4.74
C LEU A 43 2.53 -5.59 -3.81
N ALA A 44 1.52 -4.75 -4.00
CA ALA A 44 1.28 -3.58 -3.17
C ALA A 44 -0.19 -3.42 -2.82
N VAL A 45 -0.48 -3.07 -1.58
CA VAL A 45 -1.80 -2.61 -1.14
C VAL A 45 -1.65 -1.16 -0.69
N LEU A 46 -2.42 -0.27 -1.31
CA LEU A 46 -2.42 1.15 -1.04
C LEU A 46 -3.75 1.49 -0.39
N TYR A 47 -3.71 1.97 0.84
CA TYR A 47 -4.88 2.53 1.51
C TYR A 47 -4.76 4.04 1.51
N SER A 48 -5.83 4.74 1.17
CA SER A 48 -5.92 6.19 1.31
C SER A 48 -7.23 6.58 2.00
N LYS A 49 -7.18 7.48 2.98
CA LYS A 49 -8.33 8.17 3.55
C LYS A 49 -8.24 9.65 3.23
N LYS A 50 -9.25 10.22 2.58
CA LYS A 50 -9.31 11.64 2.28
C LYS A 50 -9.51 12.43 3.57
N LEU A 51 -8.63 13.39 3.83
CA LEU A 51 -8.68 14.25 5.01
C LEU A 51 -9.34 15.59 4.64
N SER A 52 -8.71 16.34 3.73
CA SER A 52 -9.22 17.63 3.25
C SER A 52 -8.57 18.01 1.93
N GLY A 53 -9.31 18.66 1.03
CA GLY A 53 -8.79 19.05 -0.29
C GLY A 53 -8.13 17.87 -1.03
N ASP A 54 -6.86 18.03 -1.38
CA ASP A 54 -6.00 16.99 -1.97
C ASP A 54 -5.07 16.31 -0.95
N THR A 55 -5.42 16.37 0.33
CA THR A 55 -4.64 15.75 1.41
C THR A 55 -5.26 14.42 1.85
N TYR A 56 -4.42 13.40 1.95
CA TYR A 56 -4.82 12.02 2.22
C TYR A 56 -3.89 11.38 3.26
N LEU A 57 -4.46 10.68 4.23
CA LEU A 57 -3.74 9.71 5.03
C LEU A 57 -3.52 8.45 4.17
N ASN A 58 -2.27 8.03 4.01
CA ASN A 58 -1.92 6.79 3.33
C ASN A 58 -1.35 5.76 4.32
N ILE A 59 -1.74 4.49 4.15
CA ILE A 59 -1.16 3.34 4.85
C ILE A 59 -0.85 2.27 3.80
N ASP A 60 0.39 2.23 3.34
CA ASP A 60 0.80 1.41 2.21
C ASP A 60 1.61 0.21 2.66
N TYR A 61 1.41 -0.92 1.97
CA TYR A 61 2.25 -2.10 2.09
C TYR A 61 2.77 -2.51 0.73
N VAL A 62 4.09 -2.62 0.59
CA VAL A 62 4.75 -3.02 -0.66
C VAL A 62 5.68 -4.21 -0.41
N TYR A 63 5.46 -5.30 -1.14
CA TYR A 63 6.39 -6.42 -1.20
C TYR A 63 7.59 -6.06 -2.07
N GLU A 64 8.79 -6.16 -1.50
CA GLU A 64 10.04 -6.06 -2.24
C GLU A 64 11.13 -6.92 -1.58
N ASN A 65 11.82 -7.73 -2.40
CA ASN A 65 13.01 -8.49 -1.99
C ASN A 65 12.79 -9.36 -0.73
N GLY A 66 11.63 -10.00 -0.59
CA GLY A 66 11.31 -10.87 0.56
C GLY A 66 10.77 -10.14 1.79
N PHE A 67 10.63 -8.81 1.73
CA PHE A 67 10.05 -8.00 2.79
C PHE A 67 8.74 -7.39 2.35
N VAL A 68 7.78 -7.29 3.26
CA VAL A 68 6.64 -6.37 3.14
C VAL A 68 7.01 -5.10 3.88
N LYS A 69 7.24 -4.01 3.16
CA LYS A 69 7.55 -2.70 3.74
C LYS A 69 6.25 -1.92 3.91
N GLN A 70 6.04 -1.38 5.11
CA GLN A 70 4.96 -0.45 5.38
C GLN A 70 5.43 0.99 5.22
N ASN A 71 4.53 1.85 4.77
CA ASN A 71 4.64 3.29 4.92
C ASN A 71 3.33 3.87 5.50
N VAL A 72 3.46 4.86 6.37
CA VAL A 72 2.34 5.70 6.79
C VAL A 72 2.73 7.14 6.49
N SER A 73 1.86 7.90 5.83
CA SER A 73 2.17 9.28 5.45
C SER A 73 0.93 10.14 5.28
N ILE A 74 1.08 11.44 5.51
CA ILE A 74 0.13 12.45 5.02
C ILE A 74 0.61 12.89 3.63
N ALA A 75 -0.08 12.46 2.59
CA ALA A 75 0.25 12.78 1.20
C ALA A 75 -0.64 13.93 0.70
N PHE A 76 -0.09 14.77 -0.16
CA PHE A 76 -0.81 15.86 -0.82
C PHE A 76 -1.31 15.46 -2.22
N SER A 77 -1.50 14.15 -2.40
CA SER A 77 -2.16 13.53 -3.54
C SER A 77 -2.78 12.21 -3.05
N LYS A 78 -3.59 11.57 -3.88
CA LYS A 78 -4.26 10.31 -3.53
C LYS A 78 -3.28 9.16 -3.25
N VAL A 79 -2.06 9.24 -3.77
CA VAL A 79 -1.00 8.21 -3.57
C VAL A 79 0.21 8.82 -2.85
N SER A 80 0.93 7.99 -2.10
CA SER A 80 2.13 8.43 -1.38
C SER A 80 3.39 8.49 -2.25
N ASP A 81 4.35 9.34 -1.86
CA ASP A 81 5.70 9.35 -2.44
C ASP A 81 6.38 7.97 -2.33
N PHE A 82 6.11 7.23 -1.25
CA PHE A 82 6.65 5.89 -1.03
C PHE A 82 6.21 4.92 -2.13
N THR A 83 4.93 4.94 -2.47
CA THR A 83 4.39 4.13 -3.57
C THR A 83 4.98 4.55 -4.89
N VAL A 84 5.06 5.85 -5.16
CA VAL A 84 5.66 6.35 -6.41
C VAL A 84 7.10 5.85 -6.56
N GLN A 85 7.90 5.88 -5.50
CA GLN A 85 9.26 5.32 -5.53
C GLN A 85 9.29 3.81 -5.76
N ALA A 86 8.35 3.05 -5.19
CA ALA A 86 8.24 1.61 -5.46
C ALA A 86 8.00 1.32 -6.96
N PHE A 87 7.13 2.10 -7.62
CA PHE A 87 6.87 1.98 -9.05
C PHE A 87 8.05 2.43 -9.92
N ILE A 88 8.76 3.48 -9.53
CA ILE A 88 10.00 3.91 -10.19
C ILE A 88 11.05 2.79 -10.11
N ASN A 89 11.27 2.23 -8.93
CA ASN A 89 12.22 1.14 -8.72
C ASN A 89 11.83 -0.11 -9.50
N GLN A 90 10.55 -0.45 -9.56
CA GLN A 90 10.06 -1.52 -10.41
C GLN A 90 10.35 -1.25 -11.89
N SER A 91 10.07 -0.03 -12.36
CA SER A 91 10.30 0.34 -13.77
C SER A 91 11.78 0.21 -14.14
N LYS A 92 12.67 0.68 -13.26
CA LYS A 92 14.14 0.54 -13.42
C LYS A 92 14.56 -0.93 -13.50
N LYS A 93 13.99 -1.81 -12.67
CA LYS A 93 14.25 -3.27 -12.75
C LYS A 93 13.84 -3.88 -14.10
N ARG A 94 12.89 -3.27 -14.81
CA ARG A 94 12.44 -3.68 -16.15
C ARG A 94 13.27 -3.06 -17.29
N GLY A 95 14.24 -2.21 -16.98
CA GLY A 95 15.02 -1.47 -17.98
C GLY A 95 14.30 -0.25 -18.55
N TYR A 96 13.20 0.20 -17.93
CA TYR A 96 12.52 1.44 -18.28
C TYR A 96 12.80 2.53 -17.25
N VAL A 97 12.76 3.78 -17.67
CA VAL A 97 12.79 4.94 -16.78
C VAL A 97 11.39 5.54 -16.79
N ARG A 98 10.73 5.56 -15.62
CA ARG A 98 9.51 6.34 -15.39
C ARG A 98 9.81 7.45 -14.40
N THR A 99 9.28 8.64 -14.64
CA THR A 99 9.40 9.79 -13.73
C THR A 99 8.33 9.75 -12.64
N ALA A 100 8.54 10.48 -11.54
CA ALA A 100 7.54 10.59 -10.47
C ALA A 100 6.22 11.15 -11.00
N ASP A 101 6.30 12.24 -11.78
CA ASP A 101 5.20 12.87 -12.50
C ASP A 101 4.38 11.89 -13.36
N GLU A 102 5.04 11.02 -14.13
CA GLU A 102 4.35 9.97 -14.90
C GLU A 102 3.66 8.92 -14.02
N ILE A 103 4.22 8.59 -12.84
CA ILE A 103 3.55 7.68 -11.91
C ILE A 103 2.33 8.38 -11.30
N TYR A 104 2.51 9.59 -10.76
CA TYR A 104 1.42 10.38 -10.19
C TYR A 104 0.26 10.53 -11.18
N ARG A 105 0.53 10.91 -12.44
CA ARG A 105 -0.48 10.94 -13.52
C ARG A 105 -1.20 9.62 -13.77
N SER A 106 -0.53 8.50 -13.57
CA SER A 106 -1.12 7.19 -13.84
C SER A 106 -1.98 6.64 -12.70
N ILE A 107 -1.68 6.96 -11.43
CA ILE A 107 -2.32 6.32 -10.27
C ILE A 107 -2.78 7.29 -9.17
N GLY A 108 -2.27 8.51 -9.16
CA GLY A 108 -2.45 9.51 -8.09
C GLY A 108 -3.17 10.79 -8.48
N GLY A 109 -3.41 11.02 -9.79
CA GLY A 109 -3.87 12.31 -10.29
C GLY A 109 -2.68 13.17 -10.71
N GLU A 110 -2.48 14.33 -10.12
CA GLU A 110 -1.33 15.19 -10.45
C GLU A 110 -0.18 14.98 -9.46
N GLU A 111 1.05 15.35 -9.86
CA GLU A 111 2.17 15.39 -8.91
C GLU A 111 1.90 16.47 -7.86
N PRO A 112 1.97 16.12 -6.56
CA PRO A 112 1.69 17.08 -5.50
C PRO A 112 2.73 18.22 -5.49
N PRO A 113 2.33 19.44 -5.10
CA PRO A 113 3.23 20.59 -5.04
C PRO A 113 4.30 20.47 -3.94
N ARG A 114 4.17 19.50 -3.04
CA ARG A 114 5.13 19.22 -1.96
C ARG A 114 5.15 17.74 -1.59
N LYS A 115 6.22 17.33 -0.91
CA LYS A 115 6.42 15.97 -0.41
C LYS A 115 5.50 15.63 0.76
N SER A 116 5.20 14.35 0.88
CA SER A 116 4.40 13.78 1.96
C SER A 116 5.08 13.97 3.32
N LEU A 117 4.29 14.14 4.37
CA LEU A 117 4.78 14.07 5.75
C LEU A 117 4.97 12.60 6.13
N VAL A 118 6.14 12.28 6.67
CA VAL A 118 6.53 10.90 7.02
C VAL A 118 7.04 10.74 8.46
N SER A 119 7.34 11.85 9.15
CA SER A 119 7.68 11.80 10.58
C SER A 119 6.47 11.38 11.40
N LYS A 120 6.69 10.52 12.40
CA LYS A 120 5.65 10.10 13.34
C LYS A 120 5.00 11.31 14.03
N GLU A 121 5.80 12.24 14.51
CA GLU A 121 5.33 13.42 15.23
C GLU A 121 4.49 14.31 14.32
N GLU A 122 4.96 14.60 13.11
CA GLU A 122 4.22 15.41 12.12
C GLU A 122 2.89 14.75 11.70
N ILE A 123 2.91 13.43 11.47
CA ILE A 123 1.71 12.68 11.09
C ILE A 123 0.70 12.72 12.23
N LEU A 124 1.11 12.37 13.46
CA LEU A 124 0.20 12.31 14.60
C LEU A 124 -0.34 13.70 14.96
N ASP A 125 0.47 14.75 14.82
CA ASP A 125 0.01 16.11 15.04
C ASP A 125 -1.05 16.52 14.01
N TYR A 126 -0.82 16.24 12.72
CA TYR A 126 -1.77 16.53 11.64
C TYR A 126 -3.11 15.80 11.81
N LEU A 127 -3.06 14.56 12.32
CA LEU A 127 -4.24 13.69 12.44
C LEU A 127 -5.12 13.99 13.68
N LYS A 128 -4.65 14.80 14.64
CA LYS A 128 -5.44 15.21 15.82
C LYS A 128 -6.76 15.87 15.41
N ASP A 129 -6.74 16.71 14.37
CA ASP A 129 -7.91 17.44 13.89
C ASP A 129 -8.96 16.54 13.22
N TYR A 130 -8.63 15.26 13.02
CA TYR A 130 -9.50 14.27 12.36
C TYR A 130 -9.92 13.13 13.31
N ASP A 131 -9.66 13.27 14.62
CA ASP A 131 -9.90 12.25 15.64
C ASP A 131 -9.21 10.90 15.30
N ILE A 132 -8.06 10.95 14.63
CA ILE A 132 -7.26 9.77 14.28
C ILE A 132 -6.00 9.76 15.15
N ASP A 133 -5.93 8.80 16.07
CA ASP A 133 -4.80 8.61 16.96
C ASP A 133 -3.90 7.43 16.54
N HIS A 134 -2.85 7.18 17.32
CA HIS A 134 -1.92 6.07 17.07
C HIS A 134 -2.60 4.69 17.16
N ALA A 135 -3.59 4.53 18.05
CA ALA A 135 -4.31 3.27 18.20
C ALA A 135 -5.16 2.96 16.97
N TRP A 136 -5.87 3.96 16.44
CA TRP A 136 -6.61 3.87 15.19
C TRP A 136 -5.69 3.49 14.02
N LEU A 137 -4.52 4.15 13.91
CA LEU A 137 -3.54 3.84 12.87
C LEU A 137 -3.07 2.40 12.98
N ALA A 138 -2.77 1.91 14.18
CA ALA A 138 -2.33 0.54 14.42
C ALA A 138 -3.40 -0.50 14.09
N GLU A 139 -4.67 -0.23 14.41
CA GLU A 139 -5.80 -1.11 14.09
C GLU A 139 -6.06 -1.15 12.58
N LYS A 140 -6.14 0.02 11.94
CA LYS A 140 -6.35 0.11 10.49
C LYS A 140 -5.19 -0.52 9.71
N SER A 141 -3.96 -0.28 10.16
CA SER A 141 -2.74 -0.94 9.67
C SER A 141 -2.86 -2.47 9.70
N ASP A 142 -3.26 -3.04 10.84
CA ASP A 142 -3.42 -4.49 10.98
C ASP A 142 -4.54 -5.02 10.09
N GLN A 143 -5.66 -4.29 9.98
CA GLN A 143 -6.73 -4.65 9.07
C GLN A 143 -6.21 -4.73 7.63
N ILE A 144 -5.44 -3.74 7.19
CA ILE A 144 -4.90 -3.70 5.82
C ILE A 144 -3.93 -4.86 5.58
N LEU A 145 -2.97 -5.05 6.50
CA LEU A 145 -1.97 -6.10 6.37
C LEU A 145 -2.60 -7.48 6.38
N TYR A 146 -3.37 -7.82 7.40
CA TYR A 146 -3.85 -9.20 7.57
C TYR A 146 -5.01 -9.53 6.65
N THR A 147 -5.94 -8.59 6.43
CA THR A 147 -7.16 -8.84 5.65
C THR A 147 -6.92 -8.69 4.16
N TYR A 148 -6.12 -7.70 3.75
CA TYR A 148 -6.01 -7.36 2.33
C TYR A 148 -4.69 -7.78 1.72
N PHE A 149 -3.58 -7.75 2.45
CA PHE A 149 -2.27 -8.11 1.91
C PHE A 149 -1.93 -9.59 2.13
N LEU A 150 -1.92 -10.06 3.37
CA LEU A 150 -1.49 -11.41 3.73
C LEU A 150 -2.54 -12.47 3.36
N ASP A 151 -3.83 -12.14 3.36
CA ASP A 151 -4.85 -13.05 2.85
C ASP A 151 -4.59 -13.44 1.37
N ILE A 152 -4.06 -12.51 0.55
CA ILE A 152 -3.61 -12.81 -0.82
C ILE A 152 -2.46 -13.80 -0.78
N TRP A 153 -1.48 -13.49 0.07
CA TRP A 153 -0.29 -14.29 0.21
C TRP A 153 -0.61 -15.72 0.64
N PHE A 154 -1.55 -15.91 1.57
CA PHE A 154 -1.93 -17.22 2.09
C PHE A 154 -2.76 -18.02 1.08
N LYS A 155 -3.74 -17.39 0.44
CA LYS A 155 -4.61 -18.09 -0.53
C LYS A 155 -3.87 -18.47 -1.81
N GLU A 156 -3.02 -17.58 -2.31
CA GLU A 156 -2.35 -17.76 -3.61
C GLU A 156 -0.91 -18.32 -3.47
N GLY A 157 -0.33 -18.29 -2.26
CA GLY A 157 1.05 -18.69 -1.99
C GLY A 157 1.28 -20.19 -1.79
N SER A 158 0.23 -21.03 -1.84
CA SER A 158 0.13 -22.40 -1.30
C SER A 158 -0.36 -22.41 0.14
N GLN A 159 -1.25 -23.35 0.50
CA GLN A 159 -1.84 -23.56 1.85
C GLN A 159 -0.82 -23.78 2.99
N ARG A 160 0.48 -23.68 2.69
CA ARG A 160 1.60 -23.80 3.64
C ARG A 160 1.80 -22.54 4.48
N TYR A 161 1.20 -21.41 4.09
CA TYR A 161 1.38 -20.13 4.78
C TYR A 161 0.08 -19.71 5.48
N SER A 162 0.21 -19.20 6.70
CA SER A 162 -0.88 -18.66 7.52
C SER A 162 -0.39 -17.46 8.32
N ARG A 163 -1.28 -16.84 9.11
CA ARG A 163 -0.92 -15.75 10.03
C ARG A 163 0.17 -16.18 11.02
N GLU A 164 0.12 -17.43 11.44
CA GLU A 164 1.05 -18.07 12.38
C GLU A 164 2.31 -18.60 11.68
N ASN A 165 2.28 -18.78 10.36
CA ASN A 165 3.40 -19.27 9.56
C ASN A 165 3.59 -18.45 8.28
N MET A 166 4.28 -17.31 8.42
CA MET A 166 4.64 -16.43 7.30
C MET A 166 5.85 -16.95 6.48
N GLY A 167 6.43 -18.09 6.87
CA GLY A 167 7.67 -18.60 6.29
C GLY A 167 8.81 -17.59 6.42
N ASN A 168 9.42 -17.23 5.31
CA ASN A 168 10.52 -16.25 5.26
C ASN A 168 10.05 -14.80 5.05
N LEU A 169 8.74 -14.57 4.93
CA LEU A 169 8.20 -13.22 4.74
C LEU A 169 8.36 -12.43 6.04
N LYS A 170 8.98 -11.26 5.95
CA LYS A 170 9.14 -10.35 7.09
C LYS A 170 8.44 -9.03 6.80
N VAL A 171 7.70 -8.50 7.78
CA VAL A 171 7.07 -7.18 7.69
C VAL A 171 8.01 -6.17 8.33
N LYS A 172 8.18 -5.01 7.69
CA LYS A 172 8.90 -3.86 8.22
C LYS A 172 7.91 -2.72 8.38
N TYR A 173 7.54 -2.42 9.62
CA TYR A 173 6.60 -1.35 9.93
C TYR A 173 7.27 0.02 9.80
N SER A 174 6.47 1.06 9.52
CA SER A 174 6.96 2.44 9.60
C SER A 174 7.18 2.82 11.06
N GLU A 175 8.03 3.82 11.30
CA GLU A 175 8.25 4.37 12.65
C GLU A 175 6.95 4.89 13.27
N THR A 176 6.03 5.39 12.44
CA THR A 176 4.69 5.84 12.86
C THR A 176 3.94 4.74 13.59
N ILE A 177 3.96 3.51 13.07
CA ILE A 177 3.30 2.36 13.69
C ILE A 177 4.15 1.79 14.82
N GLY A 178 5.47 1.67 14.62
CA GLY A 178 6.41 1.30 15.69
C GLY A 178 6.22 -0.11 16.25
N LYS A 179 5.75 -1.06 15.43
CA LYS A 179 5.71 -2.49 15.78
C LYS A 179 7.05 -3.14 15.37
N GLU A 180 7.69 -3.85 16.29
CA GLU A 180 8.88 -4.69 16.00
C GLU A 180 8.49 -6.01 15.36
#